data_AF-A0AAV0ATU0-F1
#
_entry.id   AF-A0AAV0ATU0-F1
#
_cell.length_a   1.000
_cell.length_b   1.000
_cell.length_c   1.000
_cell.angle_alpha   90.00
_cell.angle_beta   90.00
_cell.angle_gamma   90.00
#
_symmetry.space_group_name_H-M   'P 1'
#
loop_
_entity.id
_entity.type
_entity.pdbx_description
1 polymer ?
#
loop_
_entity_poly.entity_id
_entity_poly.type
_entity_poly.pdbx_seq_one_letter_code
_entity_poly.pdbx_strand_id
1 'polypeptide(L)'
;MVKLQKSGKVKAIGVSNFTIQHIEDLIKATGVKRAVNQIEKLLLLAQTNLVNYCNSKGIHITAYTVGPKLDYLLQGKRGRLERRIPP
;
A
#
# COMPACT_ATOMS: atom_id res chain seq x y z
N MET A 1 4.09 13.24 10.98
CA MET A 1 4.03 11.83 11.44
C MET A 1 5.14 11.46 12.42
N VAL A 2 6.44 11.57 12.07
CA VAL A 2 7.54 11.18 12.98
C VAL A 2 7.46 11.84 14.36
N LYS A 3 7.15 13.15 14.43
CA LYS A 3 6.96 13.85 15.71
C LYS A 3 5.82 13.26 16.56
N LEU A 4 4.74 12.76 15.96
CA LEU A 4 3.61 12.16 16.68
C LEU A 4 3.98 10.82 17.31
N GLN A 5 4.82 10.04 16.62
CA GLN A 5 5.38 8.80 17.17
C GLN A 5 6.31 9.12 18.34
N LYS A 6 7.22 10.10 18.17
CA LYS A 6 8.13 10.55 19.24
C LYS A 6 7.40 11.11 20.47
N SER A 7 6.28 11.80 20.26
CA SER A 7 5.46 12.33 21.36
C SER A 7 4.55 11.27 22.00
N GLY A 8 4.63 10.00 21.60
CA GLY A 8 3.81 8.92 22.15
C GLY A 8 2.32 8.96 21.78
N LYS A 9 1.90 9.87 20.88
CA LYS A 9 0.49 10.00 20.48
C LYS A 9 0.03 8.86 19.57
N VAL A 10 0.97 8.20 18.90
CA VAL A 10 0.71 7.03 18.06
C VAL A 10 1.79 5.98 18.33
N LYS A 11 1.39 4.70 18.34
CA LYS A 11 2.32 3.57 18.55
C LYS A 11 3.20 3.32 17.33
N ALA A 12 2.67 3.55 16.13
CA ALA A 12 3.34 3.26 14.87
C ALA A 12 2.93 4.25 13.77
N ILE A 13 3.76 4.34 12.74
CA ILE A 13 3.49 5.11 11.52
C ILE A 13 3.69 4.22 10.29
N GLY A 14 2.78 4.31 9.33
CA GLY A 14 2.81 3.56 8.07
C GLY A 14 2.48 4.44 6.88
N VAL A 15 2.37 3.81 5.72
CA VAL A 15 1.98 4.44 4.44
C VAL A 15 0.93 3.58 3.74
N SER A 16 0.28 4.14 2.71
CA SER A 16 -0.68 3.42 1.88
C SER A 16 -0.44 3.78 0.42
N ASN A 17 -0.46 2.78 -0.47
CA ASN A 17 -0.22 2.91 -1.90
C ASN A 17 1.16 3.46 -2.30
N PHE A 18 2.20 3.06 -1.56
CA PHE A 18 3.57 3.46 -1.85
C PHE A 18 4.30 2.41 -2.69
N THR A 19 5.04 2.87 -3.70
CA THR A 19 5.99 2.06 -4.48
C THR A 19 7.30 1.89 -3.72
N ILE A 20 8.20 1.04 -4.23
CA ILE A 20 9.54 0.87 -3.66
C ILE A 20 10.29 2.21 -3.62
N GLN A 21 10.30 2.96 -4.72
CA GLN A 21 10.95 4.26 -4.81
C GLN A 21 10.43 5.25 -3.76
N HIS A 22 9.10 5.34 -3.59
CA HIS A 22 8.51 6.22 -2.59
C HIS A 22 8.94 5.85 -1.17
N ILE A 23 9.06 4.55 -0.87
CA ILE A 23 9.52 4.08 0.45
C ILE A 23 10.99 4.46 0.66
N GLU A 24 11.84 4.28 -0.36
CA GLU A 24 13.27 4.62 -0.30
C GLU A 24 13.50 6.10 -0.08
N ASP A 25 12.82 6.95 -0.87
CA ASP A 25 12.91 8.40 -0.74
C ASP A 25 12.45 8.86 0.65
N LEU A 26 11.38 8.25 1.17
CA LEU A 26 10.85 8.57 2.50
C LEU A 26 11.82 8.14 3.62
N ILE A 27 12.44 6.96 3.50
CA ILE A 27 13.44 6.49 4.46
C ILE A 27 14.67 7.40 4.40
N LYS A 28 15.14 7.77 3.21
CA LYS A 28 16.28 8.67 3.02
C LYS A 28 16.01 10.06 3.61
N ALA A 29 14.81 10.61 3.41
CA ALA A 29 14.45 11.93 3.89
C ALA A 29 14.19 11.99 5.41
N THR A 30 13.74 10.89 6.02
CA THR A 30 13.29 10.92 7.42
C THR A 30 14.13 10.07 8.39
N GLY A 31 14.96 9.15 7.87
CA GLY A 31 15.73 8.18 8.65
C GLY A 31 14.88 7.15 9.42
N VAL A 32 13.55 7.16 9.28
CA VAL A 32 12.64 6.34 10.07
C VAL A 32 12.00 5.26 9.21
N LYS A 33 12.13 3.99 9.63
CA LYS A 33 11.47 2.85 8.98
C LYS A 33 9.95 2.90 9.17
N ARG A 34 9.18 2.51 8.15
CA ARG A 34 7.71 2.42 8.22
C ARG A 34 7.28 1.09 8.82
N ALA A 35 6.23 1.10 9.64
CA ALA A 35 5.68 -0.13 10.21
C ALA A 35 4.86 -0.94 9.19
N VAL A 36 4.08 -0.24 8.36
CA VAL A 36 3.12 -0.84 7.42
C VAL A 36 3.16 -0.12 6.07
N ASN A 37 2.97 -0.86 4.98
CA ASN A 37 2.50 -0.34 3.69
C ASN A 37 1.17 -1.04 3.34
N GLN A 38 0.08 -0.27 3.35
CA GLN A 38 -1.24 -0.76 2.99
C GLN A 38 -1.45 -0.63 1.47
N ILE A 39 -1.73 -1.71 0.76
CA ILE A 39 -1.79 -1.72 -0.70
C ILE A 39 -2.97 -2.52 -1.23
N GLU A 40 -3.44 -2.15 -2.43
CA GLU A 40 -4.37 -2.99 -3.17
C GLU A 40 -3.68 -4.29 -3.56
N LYS A 41 -4.24 -5.42 -3.13
CA LYS A 41 -3.70 -6.74 -3.44
C LYS A 41 -4.84 -7.74 -3.64
N LEU A 42 -4.81 -8.43 -4.78
CA LEU A 42 -5.76 -9.47 -5.16
C LEU A 42 -5.05 -10.48 -6.07
N LEU A 43 -5.69 -11.61 -6.40
CA LEU A 43 -5.05 -12.71 -7.15
C LEU A 43 -4.38 -12.25 -8.46
N LEU A 44 -5.06 -11.39 -9.22
CA LEU A 44 -4.57 -10.78 -10.46
C LEU A 44 -3.62 -9.57 -10.27
N LEU A 45 -3.36 -9.14 -9.03
CA LEU A 45 -2.50 -8.01 -8.68
C LEU A 45 -1.64 -8.37 -7.46
N ALA A 46 -0.75 -9.34 -7.64
CA ALA A 46 0.07 -9.89 -6.55
C ALA A 46 1.17 -8.92 -6.07
N GLN A 47 1.67 -8.04 -6.94
CA GLN A 47 2.73 -7.06 -6.66
C GLN A 47 3.96 -7.66 -5.95
N THR A 48 4.42 -8.84 -6.39
CA THR A 48 5.43 -9.67 -5.73
C THR A 48 6.72 -8.92 -5.39
N ASN A 49 7.21 -8.06 -6.28
CA ASN A 49 8.43 -7.28 -6.05
C ASN A 49 8.28 -6.32 -4.87
N LEU A 50 7.15 -5.62 -4.76
CA LEU A 50 6.86 -4.71 -3.66
C LEU A 50 6.70 -5.47 -2.34
N VAL A 51 6.02 -6.61 -2.38
CA VAL A 51 5.83 -7.47 -1.19
C VAL A 51 7.18 -7.98 -0.68
N ASN A 52 8.02 -8.51 -1.57
CA ASN A 52 9.34 -9.02 -1.21
C ASN A 52 10.23 -7.89 -0.67
N TYR A 53 10.19 -6.71 -1.28
CA TYR A 53 10.90 -5.54 -0.80
C TYR A 53 10.46 -5.15 0.62
N CYS A 54 9.15 -4.99 0.84
CA CYS A 54 8.60 -4.66 2.15
C CYS A 54 8.99 -5.71 3.20
N ASN A 55 8.88 -7.01 2.88
CA ASN A 55 9.29 -8.10 3.77
C ASN A 55 10.78 -8.02 4.12
N SER A 56 11.67 -7.82 3.12
CA SER A 56 13.12 -7.71 3.35
C SER A 56 13.49 -6.53 4.25
N LYS A 57 12.71 -5.45 4.18
CA LYS A 57 12.88 -4.27 5.02
C LYS A 57 12.13 -4.40 6.34
N GLY A 58 11.40 -5.49 6.61
CA GLY A 58 10.55 -5.68 7.79
C GLY A 58 9.42 -4.66 7.91
N ILE A 59 8.82 -4.28 6.77
CA ILE A 59 7.63 -3.44 6.65
C ILE A 59 6.45 -4.39 6.41
N HIS A 60 5.43 -4.34 7.27
CA HIS A 60 4.28 -5.22 7.14
C HIS A 60 3.38 -4.78 5.97
N ILE A 61 2.89 -5.73 5.17
CA ILE A 61 1.90 -5.46 4.13
C ILE A 61 0.51 -5.67 4.69
N THR A 62 -0.33 -4.64 4.61
CA THR A 62 -1.78 -4.78 4.85
C THR A 62 -2.49 -4.73 3.50
N ALA A 63 -3.01 -5.88 3.06
CA ALA A 63 -3.79 -5.94 1.84
C ALA A 63 -5.16 -5.29 2.08
N TYR A 64 -5.60 -4.46 1.14
CA TYR A 64 -7.00 -4.06 1.03
C TYR A 64 -7.52 -4.40 -0.37
N THR A 65 -8.83 -4.57 -0.46
CA THR A 65 -9.53 -4.72 -1.73
C THR A 65 -10.88 -4.03 -1.61
N VAL A 66 -11.35 -3.46 -2.72
CA VAL A 66 -12.75 -3.04 -2.85
C VAL A 66 -13.46 -4.23 -3.47
N GLY A 67 -14.62 -4.64 -2.93
CA GLY A 67 -15.45 -5.69 -3.53
C GLY A 67 -15.83 -5.39 -5.00
N PRO A 68 -16.77 -6.13 -5.58
CA PRO A 68 -16.72 -6.85 -6.89
C PRO A 68 -15.67 -6.44 -7.96
N LYS A 69 -14.51 -5.92 -7.60
CA LYS A 69 -13.45 -5.54 -8.55
C LYS A 69 -12.89 -6.76 -9.27
N LEU A 70 -12.88 -7.91 -8.62
CA LEU A 70 -12.51 -9.18 -9.24
C LEU A 70 -13.47 -9.54 -10.37
N ASP A 71 -14.78 -9.52 -10.13
CA ASP A 71 -15.80 -9.82 -11.14
C ASP A 71 -15.71 -8.85 -12.33
N TYR A 72 -15.47 -7.57 -12.07
CA TYR A 72 -15.29 -6.57 -13.13
C TYR A 72 -14.03 -6.82 -13.98
N LEU A 73 -12.93 -7.25 -13.36
CA LEU A 73 -11.69 -7.60 -14.06
C LEU A 73 -11.83 -8.92 -14.85
N LEU A 74 -12.56 -9.89 -14.32
CA LEU A 74 -12.86 -11.16 -15.01
C LEU A 74 -13.80 -10.96 -16.21
N GLN A 75 -14.67 -9.96 -16.18
CA GLN A 75 -15.55 -9.56 -17.30
C GLN A 75 -14.81 -8.85 -18.47
N GLY A 76 -13.47 -8.80 -18.46
CA GLY A 76 -12.68 -8.34 -19.61
C GLY A 76 -12.71 -6.82 -19.86
N LYS A 77 -13.28 -6.02 -18.97
CA LYS A 77 -13.28 -4.56 -19.08
C LYS A 77 -11.93 -4.00 -18.62
N ARG A 78 -10.91 -4.07 -19.49
CA ARG A 78 -9.60 -3.37 -19.38
C ARG A 78 -9.75 -1.84 -19.56
N GLY A 79 -10.75 -1.23 -18.94
CA GLY A 79 -10.91 0.21 -18.89
C GLY A 79 -10.31 0.77 -17.61
N ARG A 80 -9.58 1.89 -17.70
CA ARG A 80 -9.24 2.72 -16.53
C ARG A 80 -10.51 2.89 -15.70
N LEU A 81 -10.48 2.50 -14.43
CA LEU A 81 -11.59 2.69 -13.48
C LEU A 81 -11.86 4.20 -13.33
N GLU A 82 -12.57 4.78 -14.29
CA GLU A 82 -13.28 6.02 -14.04
C GLU A 82 -14.35 5.69 -13.03
N ARG A 83 -14.30 6.41 -11.90
CA ARG A 83 -15.19 6.29 -10.75
C ARG A 83 -16.63 6.58 -11.18
N ARG A 84 -17.30 5.62 -11.81
CA ARG A 84 -18.76 5.57 -11.85
C ARG A 84 -19.19 4.62 -10.76
N ILE A 85 -19.43 5.20 -9.59
CA ILE A 85 -20.32 4.61 -8.59
C ILE A 85 -21.71 4.76 -9.20
N PRO A 86 -22.40 3.69 -9.62
CA PRO A 86 -23.81 3.80 -9.97
C PRO A 86 -24.62 4.15 -8.71
N PRO A 87 -25.80 4.79 -8.85
CA PRO A 87 -26.60 5.25 -7.73
C PRO A 87 -26.94 4.12 -6.74
#